data_AF-A0A087X8J9-F1
#
_entry.id   AF-A0A087X8J9-F1
#
_cell.length_a   1.000
_cell.length_b   1.000
_cell.length_c   1.000
_cell.angle_alpha   90.00
_cell.angle_beta   90.00
_cell.angle_gamma   90.00
#
_symmetry.space_group_name_H-M   'P 1'
#
loop_
_entity.id
_entity.type
_entity.pdbx_description
1 polymer ?
#
loop_
_entity_poly.entity_id
_entity_poly.type
_entity_poly.pdbx_seq_one_letter_code
_entity_poly.pdbx_strand_id
1 'polypeptide(L)'
;MFGLFKKNKPVKIRGYSGDRKYGIASKDVKELIKKGCKLLQLPLSGAHVCLYEDGTIVTEEFFPTLPDNCELVLLSRGQTWSGVVCDIGRLLNTDRHADGLIEAAKGLLADEKSFKRRKVLTDLLQNLEDRSDLETREEDEDWFTGVDVRFKTKSAYMKYNCESRIRGYVKEVDNATNSIQKAKVKEEFLKASKCLVEMLKNDKYNGKYFDRTEKESGRLCTKEGWFTCQGSFEQKLCQLLHSINPYGSRESRIVFSTWNLDHRIEKKRTIIPALLEALQTHKTADINLNYFYQMLFTRENLKLVHIVCHKKGAHDLTCDTNKMFRTSKNARKAKEDTKGKKKHCT
;
A
#
# COMPACT_ATOMS: atom_id res chain seq x y z
N MET A 1 -34.90 -32.11 -51.29
CA MET A 1 -34.28 -31.51 -50.08
C MET A 1 -33.13 -30.62 -50.52
N PHE A 2 -33.38 -29.31 -50.65
CA PHE A 2 -32.33 -28.34 -50.96
C PHE A 2 -31.58 -28.01 -49.66
N GLY A 3 -30.33 -28.46 -49.54
CA GLY A 3 -29.46 -28.08 -48.45
C GLY A 3 -29.19 -26.58 -48.52
N LEU A 4 -29.65 -25.83 -47.53
CA LEU A 4 -29.21 -24.45 -47.29
C LEU A 4 -27.68 -24.48 -47.15
N PHE A 5 -26.97 -23.95 -48.14
CA PHE A 5 -25.54 -23.70 -48.04
C PHE A 5 -25.32 -22.75 -46.86
N LYS A 6 -24.89 -23.27 -45.71
CA LYS A 6 -24.50 -22.46 -44.55
C LYS A 6 -23.40 -21.51 -45.01
N LYS A 7 -23.70 -20.21 -45.05
CA LYS A 7 -22.72 -19.17 -45.38
C LYS A 7 -21.54 -19.29 -44.42
N ASN A 8 -20.33 -19.34 -44.96
CA ASN A 8 -19.13 -19.37 -44.13
C ASN A 8 -19.06 -18.10 -43.29
N LYS A 9 -18.90 -18.27 -41.98
CA LYS A 9 -18.75 -17.17 -41.05
C LYS A 9 -17.27 -16.84 -40.85
N PRO A 10 -16.83 -15.60 -41.13
CA PRO A 10 -15.48 -15.16 -40.83
C PRO A 10 -15.34 -14.86 -39.34
N VAL A 11 -14.31 -15.42 -38.69
CA VAL A 11 -13.93 -15.16 -37.30
C VAL A 11 -12.43 -14.99 -37.19
N LYS A 12 -11.94 -14.40 -36.10
CA LYS A 12 -10.51 -14.32 -35.77
C LYS A 12 -10.22 -15.27 -34.63
N ILE A 13 -9.28 -16.20 -34.80
CA ILE A 13 -8.87 -17.13 -33.75
C ILE A 13 -7.48 -16.80 -33.23
N ARG A 14 -7.27 -16.89 -31.92
CA ARG A 14 -5.95 -16.90 -31.27
C ARG A 14 -5.78 -18.15 -30.41
N GLY A 15 -4.54 -18.53 -30.13
CA GLY A 15 -4.25 -19.57 -29.13
C GLY A 15 -4.36 -19.02 -27.71
N TYR A 16 -4.38 -19.91 -26.72
CA TYR A 16 -4.41 -19.54 -25.30
C TYR A 16 -3.32 -18.51 -24.98
N SER A 17 -2.04 -18.84 -25.20
CA SER A 17 -0.89 -17.99 -24.77
C SER A 17 -0.39 -16.98 -25.80
N GLY A 18 -0.84 -17.06 -27.06
CA GLY A 18 -0.33 -16.20 -28.15
C GLY A 18 -1.20 -14.96 -28.35
N ASP A 19 -0.59 -13.85 -28.75
CA ASP A 19 -1.25 -12.57 -29.12
C ASP A 19 -1.65 -12.52 -30.60
N ARG A 20 -1.01 -13.36 -31.44
CA ARG A 20 -1.28 -13.46 -32.87
C ARG A 20 -2.67 -14.02 -33.15
N LYS A 21 -3.41 -13.28 -33.98
CA LYS A 21 -4.77 -13.60 -34.43
C LYS A 21 -4.74 -14.07 -35.88
N TYR A 22 -5.62 -15.00 -36.22
CA TYR A 22 -5.74 -15.58 -37.55
C TYR A 22 -7.18 -15.54 -38.02
N GLY A 23 -7.43 -15.03 -39.23
CA GLY A 23 -8.75 -15.07 -39.84
C GLY A 23 -9.09 -16.49 -40.31
N ILE A 24 -10.24 -17.02 -39.88
CA ILE A 24 -10.77 -18.31 -40.32
C ILE A 24 -12.23 -18.11 -40.74
N ALA A 25 -12.56 -18.59 -41.94
CA ALA A 25 -13.94 -18.73 -42.38
C ALA A 25 -14.39 -20.19 -42.22
N SER A 26 -15.48 -20.42 -41.47
CA SER A 26 -16.00 -21.77 -41.22
C SER A 26 -17.53 -21.81 -41.24
N LYS A 27 -18.11 -22.96 -41.61
CA LYS A 27 -19.57 -23.19 -41.62
C LYS A 27 -20.13 -23.59 -40.25
N ASP A 28 -19.31 -24.17 -39.38
CA ASP A 28 -19.68 -24.70 -38.08
C ASP A 28 -18.49 -24.71 -37.10
N VAL A 29 -18.76 -24.94 -35.81
CA VAL A 29 -17.74 -24.92 -34.76
C VAL A 29 -16.76 -26.07 -34.91
N LYS A 30 -17.22 -27.26 -35.32
CA LYS A 30 -16.35 -28.41 -35.62
C LYS A 30 -15.28 -28.09 -36.66
N GLU A 31 -15.67 -27.45 -37.76
CA GLU A 31 -14.73 -27.03 -38.80
C GLU A 31 -13.79 -25.93 -38.30
N LEU A 32 -14.30 -24.96 -37.55
CA LEU A 32 -13.49 -23.92 -36.92
C LEU A 32 -12.41 -24.51 -36.02
N ILE A 33 -12.76 -25.42 -35.11
CA ILE A 33 -11.81 -26.09 -34.22
C ILE A 33 -10.79 -26.87 -35.04
N LYS A 34 -11.22 -27.59 -36.08
CA LYS A 34 -10.31 -28.35 -36.94
C LYS A 34 -9.28 -27.47 -37.63
N LYS A 35 -9.72 -26.36 -38.23
CA LYS A 35 -8.84 -25.39 -38.88
C LYS A 35 -7.93 -24.69 -37.87
N GLY A 36 -8.48 -24.27 -36.74
CA GLY A 36 -7.76 -23.60 -35.66
C GLY A 36 -6.66 -24.47 -35.06
N CYS A 37 -6.97 -25.72 -34.70
CA CYS A 37 -6.00 -26.67 -34.16
C CYS A 37 -4.86 -26.94 -35.13
N LYS A 38 -5.17 -27.10 -36.43
CA LYS A 38 -4.13 -27.27 -37.47
C LYS A 38 -3.21 -26.04 -37.55
N LEU A 39 -3.80 -24.85 -37.50
CA LEU A 39 -3.07 -23.58 -37.65
C LEU A 39 -2.19 -23.27 -36.44
N LEU A 40 -2.71 -23.53 -35.23
CA LEU A 40 -2.03 -23.27 -33.96
C LEU A 40 -1.23 -24.48 -33.44
N GLN A 41 -1.18 -25.56 -34.21
CA GLN A 41 -0.51 -26.82 -33.86
C GLN A 41 -0.95 -27.40 -32.51
N LEU A 42 -2.27 -27.35 -32.23
CA LEU A 42 -2.88 -27.85 -31.00
C LEU A 42 -3.60 -29.19 -31.21
N PRO A 43 -3.67 -30.07 -30.20
CA PRO A 43 -4.38 -31.34 -30.30
C PRO A 43 -5.89 -31.11 -30.46
N LEU A 44 -6.53 -31.87 -31.36
CA LEU A 44 -7.99 -31.80 -31.56
C LEU A 44 -8.79 -32.36 -30.38
N SER A 45 -8.23 -33.33 -29.64
CA SER A 45 -8.93 -34.01 -28.54
C SER A 45 -9.16 -33.06 -27.37
N GLY A 46 -10.42 -32.78 -27.06
CA GLY A 46 -10.81 -31.85 -25.98
C GLY A 46 -10.59 -30.37 -26.33
N ALA A 47 -10.32 -30.06 -27.59
CA ALA A 47 -10.25 -28.68 -28.05
C ALA A 47 -11.65 -28.05 -28.09
N HIS A 48 -11.74 -26.79 -27.68
CA HIS A 48 -12.96 -26.01 -27.68
C HIS A 48 -12.63 -24.53 -27.89
N VAL A 49 -13.64 -23.74 -28.24
CA VAL A 49 -13.51 -22.31 -28.51
C VAL A 49 -14.44 -21.51 -27.62
N CYS A 50 -13.99 -20.33 -27.21
CA CYS A 50 -14.79 -19.36 -26.47
C CYS A 50 -14.58 -17.95 -27.02
N LEU A 51 -15.44 -17.01 -26.65
CA LEU A 51 -15.25 -15.59 -26.92
C LEU A 51 -14.02 -15.06 -26.17
N TYR A 52 -13.28 -14.18 -26.84
CA TYR A 52 -12.15 -13.50 -26.23
C TYR A 52 -12.56 -12.53 -25.11
N GLU A 53 -13.72 -11.88 -25.24
CA GLU A 53 -14.14 -10.82 -24.33
C GLU A 53 -14.43 -11.33 -22.91
N ASP A 54 -15.19 -12.41 -22.79
CA ASP A 54 -15.76 -12.88 -21.53
C ASP A 54 -15.52 -14.38 -21.23
N GLY A 55 -15.01 -15.15 -22.21
CA GLY A 55 -14.82 -16.59 -22.06
C GLY A 55 -16.08 -17.44 -22.30
N THR A 56 -17.16 -16.87 -22.81
CA THR A 56 -18.38 -17.63 -23.15
C THR A 56 -18.05 -18.71 -24.18
N ILE A 57 -18.34 -19.97 -23.85
CA ILE A 57 -18.08 -21.12 -24.73
C ILE A 57 -18.94 -21.01 -25.98
N VAL A 58 -18.32 -21.15 -27.14
CA VAL A 58 -19.03 -21.08 -28.43
C VAL A 58 -19.55 -22.46 -28.80
N THR A 59 -20.88 -22.61 -28.71
CA THR A 59 -21.61 -23.81 -29.14
C THR A 59 -22.01 -23.70 -30.62
N GLU A 60 -22.44 -24.83 -31.21
CA GLU A 60 -22.94 -24.86 -32.59
C GLU A 60 -24.17 -23.97 -32.82
N GLU A 61 -24.97 -23.76 -31.77
CA GLU A 61 -26.16 -22.90 -31.80
C GLU A 61 -25.81 -21.42 -31.67
N PHE A 62 -24.76 -21.10 -30.91
CA PHE A 62 -24.30 -19.74 -30.69
C PHE A 62 -23.43 -19.20 -31.85
N PHE A 63 -22.64 -20.06 -32.50
CA PHE A 63 -21.74 -19.66 -33.59
C PHE A 63 -22.43 -18.86 -34.72
N PRO A 64 -23.63 -19.22 -35.20
CA PRO A 64 -24.36 -18.45 -36.22
C PRO A 64 -24.82 -17.06 -35.76
N THR A 65 -24.87 -16.76 -34.46
CA THR A 65 -25.28 -15.44 -33.97
C THR A 65 -24.10 -14.48 -33.76
N LEU A 66 -22.85 -14.98 -33.81
CA LEU A 66 -21.66 -14.15 -33.63
C LEU A 66 -21.52 -13.08 -34.73
N PRO A 67 -21.04 -11.86 -34.41
CA PRO A 67 -20.66 -10.88 -35.42
C PRO A 67 -19.56 -11.39 -36.35
N ASP A 68 -19.52 -10.89 -37.59
CA ASP A 68 -18.41 -11.16 -38.50
C ASP A 68 -17.10 -10.64 -37.90
N ASN A 69 -16.04 -11.44 -38.04
CA ASN A 69 -14.71 -11.19 -37.48
C ASN A 69 -14.64 -11.16 -35.95
N CYS A 70 -15.61 -11.77 -35.26
CA CYS A 70 -15.58 -11.98 -33.82
C CYS A 70 -14.28 -12.68 -33.38
N GLU A 71 -13.72 -12.24 -32.26
CA GLU A 71 -12.45 -12.77 -31.72
C GLU A 71 -12.70 -13.94 -30.78
N LEU A 72 -12.08 -15.08 -31.10
CA LEU A 72 -12.22 -16.35 -30.42
C LEU A 72 -10.87 -16.85 -29.90
N VAL A 73 -10.90 -17.54 -28.77
CA VAL A 73 -9.73 -18.21 -28.19
C VAL A 73 -9.90 -19.72 -28.35
N LEU A 74 -8.90 -20.36 -28.95
CA LEU A 74 -8.81 -21.81 -29.01
C LEU A 74 -8.13 -22.35 -27.75
N LEU A 75 -8.81 -23.25 -27.07
CA LEU A 75 -8.41 -23.85 -25.80
C LEU A 75 -8.24 -25.35 -25.95
N SER A 76 -7.20 -25.89 -25.32
CA SER A 76 -6.99 -27.34 -25.17
C SER A 76 -7.75 -27.90 -23.97
N ARG A 77 -7.79 -29.22 -23.83
CA ARG A 77 -8.44 -29.91 -22.69
C ARG A 77 -7.99 -29.32 -21.35
N GLY A 78 -8.95 -28.94 -20.51
CA GLY A 78 -8.72 -28.42 -19.16
C GLY A 78 -8.28 -26.95 -19.09
N GLN A 79 -8.07 -26.28 -20.23
CA GLN A 79 -7.84 -24.84 -20.26
C GLN A 79 -9.19 -24.10 -20.20
N THR A 80 -9.20 -22.98 -19.49
CA THR A 80 -10.34 -22.06 -19.41
C THR A 80 -9.89 -20.65 -19.74
N TRP A 81 -10.78 -19.86 -20.31
CA TRP A 81 -10.56 -18.44 -20.56
C TRP A 81 -11.57 -17.64 -19.76
N SER A 82 -11.11 -16.65 -19.00
CA SER A 82 -11.95 -15.78 -18.18
C SER A 82 -11.99 -14.35 -18.73
N GLY A 83 -12.00 -14.23 -20.06
CA GLY A 83 -12.01 -12.95 -20.75
C GLY A 83 -10.66 -12.22 -20.72
N VAL A 84 -10.72 -10.90 -20.95
CA VAL A 84 -9.54 -10.00 -20.94
C VAL A 84 -8.76 -10.05 -19.61
N VAL A 85 -9.39 -10.49 -18.52
CA VAL A 85 -8.74 -10.73 -17.21
C VAL A 85 -7.56 -11.69 -17.33
N CYS A 86 -7.60 -12.67 -18.24
CA CYS A 86 -6.48 -13.57 -18.48
C CYS A 86 -5.24 -12.82 -18.99
N ASP A 87 -5.40 -11.84 -19.88
CA ASP A 87 -4.29 -11.05 -20.41
C ASP A 87 -3.74 -10.10 -19.33
N ILE A 88 -4.59 -9.52 -18.47
CA ILE A 88 -4.14 -8.75 -17.29
C ILE A 88 -3.35 -9.64 -16.34
N GLY A 89 -3.86 -10.83 -16.02
CA GLY A 89 -3.18 -11.78 -15.14
C GLY A 89 -1.81 -12.20 -15.68
N ARG A 90 -1.65 -12.33 -17.00
CA ARG A 90 -0.33 -12.57 -17.61
C ARG A 90 0.60 -11.38 -17.49
N LEU A 91 0.09 -10.18 -17.72
CA LEU A 91 0.86 -8.95 -17.53
C LEU A 91 1.30 -8.79 -16.07
N LEU A 92 0.48 -9.19 -15.08
CA LEU A 92 0.86 -9.10 -13.67
C LEU A 92 1.86 -10.18 -13.22
N ASN A 93 1.99 -11.28 -13.97
CA ASN A 93 2.95 -12.35 -13.70
C ASN A 93 4.30 -12.07 -14.42
N THR A 94 4.84 -10.86 -14.25
CA THR A 94 6.04 -10.37 -14.96
C THR A 94 7.35 -11.02 -14.55
N ASP A 95 7.41 -11.69 -13.40
CA ASP A 95 8.65 -12.16 -12.76
C ASP A 95 9.51 -13.06 -13.67
N ARG A 96 8.90 -13.75 -14.64
CA ARG A 96 9.62 -14.67 -15.53
C ARG A 96 10.35 -13.98 -16.70
N HIS A 97 10.02 -12.74 -17.04
CA HIS A 97 10.54 -12.04 -18.22
C HIS A 97 10.77 -10.54 -17.98
N ALA A 98 11.05 -10.14 -16.72
CA ALA A 98 11.14 -8.74 -16.33
C ALA A 98 12.06 -7.90 -17.23
N ASP A 99 13.27 -8.38 -17.52
CA ASP A 99 14.25 -7.64 -18.36
C ASP A 99 13.73 -7.39 -19.78
N GLY A 100 13.16 -8.42 -20.42
CA GLY A 100 12.59 -8.29 -21.77
C GLY A 100 11.39 -7.34 -21.82
N LEU A 101 10.58 -7.32 -20.76
CA LEU A 101 9.45 -6.40 -20.62
C LEU A 101 9.92 -4.96 -20.38
N ILE A 102 10.97 -4.76 -19.58
CA ILE A 102 11.58 -3.45 -19.35
C ILE A 102 12.11 -2.86 -20.67
N GLU A 103 12.91 -3.63 -21.42
CA GLU A 103 13.46 -3.17 -22.69
C GLU A 103 12.36 -2.89 -23.73
N ALA A 104 11.34 -3.75 -23.80
CA ALA A 104 10.19 -3.50 -24.66
C ALA A 104 9.43 -2.22 -24.26
N ALA A 105 9.20 -2.00 -22.96
CA ALA A 105 8.51 -0.81 -22.48
C ALA A 105 9.32 0.48 -22.69
N LYS A 106 10.65 0.44 -22.53
CA LYS A 106 11.56 1.55 -22.88
C LYS A 106 11.52 1.86 -24.37
N GLY A 107 11.59 0.83 -25.22
CA GLY A 107 11.48 0.99 -26.67
C GLY A 107 10.14 1.59 -27.09
N LEU A 108 9.03 1.15 -26.50
CA LEU A 108 7.72 1.75 -26.72
C LEU A 108 7.64 3.20 -26.25
N LEU A 109 8.34 3.55 -25.16
CA LEU A 109 8.30 4.90 -24.59
C LEU A 109 9.09 5.93 -25.42
N ALA A 110 10.19 5.53 -26.06
CA ALA A 110 11.14 6.42 -26.74
C ALA A 110 10.49 7.36 -27.76
N ASP A 111 9.56 6.84 -28.58
CA ASP A 111 8.88 7.61 -29.64
C ASP A 111 7.39 7.86 -29.34
N GLU A 112 6.92 7.58 -28.12
CA GLU A 112 5.50 7.66 -27.78
C GLU A 112 5.00 9.11 -27.64
N LYS A 113 4.03 9.49 -28.48
CA LYS A 113 3.46 10.85 -28.48
C LYS A 113 2.23 10.97 -27.56
N SER A 114 1.49 9.89 -27.32
CA SER A 114 0.29 9.93 -26.50
C SER A 114 0.64 10.09 -25.01
N PHE A 115 0.14 11.15 -24.38
CA PHE A 115 0.34 11.39 -22.94
C PHE A 115 -0.18 10.23 -22.08
N LYS A 116 -1.35 9.67 -22.44
CA LYS A 116 -1.93 8.53 -21.72
C LYS A 116 -1.02 7.31 -21.80
N ARG A 117 -0.51 6.99 -23.00
CA ARG A 117 0.37 5.82 -23.20
C ARG A 117 1.72 6.01 -22.52
N ARG A 118 2.30 7.21 -22.61
CA ARG A 118 3.51 7.58 -21.85
C ARG A 118 3.30 7.34 -20.36
N LYS A 119 2.20 7.84 -19.77
CA LYS A 119 1.94 7.65 -18.34
C LYS A 119 1.85 6.17 -17.95
N VAL A 120 1.09 5.36 -18.70
CA VAL A 120 0.99 3.92 -18.43
C VAL A 120 2.35 3.22 -18.54
N LEU A 121 3.15 3.53 -19.58
CA LEU A 121 4.48 2.94 -19.77
C LEU A 121 5.46 3.35 -18.68
N THR A 122 5.47 4.64 -18.30
CA THR A 122 6.30 5.14 -17.20
C THR A 122 5.92 4.49 -15.87
N ASP A 123 4.62 4.41 -15.56
CA ASP A 123 4.14 3.77 -14.32
C ASP A 123 4.49 2.27 -14.32
N LEU A 124 4.38 1.58 -15.46
CA LEU A 124 4.79 0.19 -15.59
C LEU A 124 6.30 0.03 -15.35
N LEU A 125 7.14 0.81 -16.04
CA LEU A 125 8.60 0.77 -15.89
C LEU A 125 9.03 1.03 -14.45
N GLN A 126 8.41 2.02 -13.79
CA GLN A 126 8.71 2.33 -12.40
C GLN A 126 8.47 1.15 -11.45
N ASN A 127 7.47 0.30 -11.75
CA ASN A 127 7.19 -0.89 -10.96
C ASN A 127 8.05 -2.10 -11.36
N LEU A 128 8.43 -2.22 -12.64
CA LEU A 128 9.30 -3.30 -13.12
C LEU A 128 10.76 -3.11 -12.71
N GLU A 129 11.25 -1.87 -12.68
CA GLU A 129 12.59 -1.51 -12.23
C GLU A 129 12.66 -1.34 -10.70
N ASP A 130 11.92 -2.17 -9.95
CA ASP A 130 11.95 -2.11 -8.50
C ASP A 130 13.34 -2.51 -7.98
N ARG A 131 13.97 -1.60 -7.24
CA ARG A 131 15.27 -1.80 -6.60
C ARG A 131 15.15 -1.91 -5.09
N SER A 132 14.00 -2.37 -4.61
CA SER A 132 13.75 -2.43 -3.17
C SER A 132 14.73 -3.36 -2.48
N ASP A 133 15.23 -4.42 -3.12
CA ASP A 133 16.20 -5.33 -2.51
C ASP A 133 17.58 -4.69 -2.23
N LEU A 134 17.96 -3.62 -2.96
CA LEU A 134 19.19 -2.88 -2.69
C LEU A 134 19.03 -2.05 -1.41
N GLU A 135 20.00 -2.09 -0.48
CA GLU A 135 19.85 -1.48 0.84
C GLU A 135 20.86 -0.36 1.10
N THR A 136 22.07 -0.50 0.60
CA THR A 136 23.17 0.44 0.87
C THR A 136 23.24 1.56 -0.16
N ARG A 137 23.90 2.66 0.20
CA ARG A 137 24.12 3.79 -0.71
C ARG A 137 25.03 3.43 -1.86
N GLU A 138 25.98 2.54 -1.61
CA GLU A 138 26.92 2.02 -2.58
C GLU A 138 26.22 1.16 -3.64
N GLU A 139 25.18 0.41 -3.24
CA GLU A 139 24.38 -0.40 -4.17
C GLU A 139 23.38 0.41 -5.01
N ASP A 140 22.81 1.51 -4.47
CA ASP A 140 21.73 2.26 -5.13
C ASP A 140 21.85 3.79 -4.92
N GLU A 141 22.88 4.38 -5.52
CA GLU A 141 23.19 5.81 -5.36
C GLU A 141 22.02 6.73 -5.76
N ASP A 142 21.30 6.39 -6.84
CA ASP A 142 20.17 7.17 -7.34
C ASP A 142 19.08 7.33 -6.26
N TRP A 143 18.75 6.24 -5.56
CA TRP A 143 17.79 6.31 -4.45
C TRP A 143 18.21 7.38 -3.46
N PHE A 144 19.49 7.48 -3.10
CA PHE A 144 19.99 8.45 -2.11
C PHE A 144 20.20 9.88 -2.63
N THR A 145 19.90 10.17 -3.89
CA THR A 145 19.96 11.54 -4.42
C THR A 145 19.10 12.49 -3.59
N GLY A 146 19.70 13.54 -3.04
CA GLY A 146 19.04 14.51 -2.15
C GLY A 146 18.88 14.06 -0.69
N VAL A 147 19.49 12.93 -0.29
CA VAL A 147 19.56 12.49 1.11
C VAL A 147 20.95 12.70 1.69
N ASP A 148 20.98 13.24 2.90
CA ASP A 148 22.19 13.53 3.69
C ASP A 148 23.16 12.33 3.69
N VAL A 149 24.43 12.62 3.43
CA VAL A 149 25.53 11.65 3.26
C VAL A 149 25.77 10.76 4.49
N ARG A 150 25.28 11.17 5.67
CA ARG A 150 25.35 10.36 6.90
C ARG A 150 24.53 9.07 6.80
N PHE A 151 23.50 9.03 5.96
CA PHE A 151 22.68 7.85 5.78
C PHE A 151 23.32 6.92 4.75
N LYS A 152 23.79 5.77 5.24
CA LYS A 152 24.43 4.71 4.45
C LYS A 152 23.47 3.63 3.99
N THR A 153 22.31 3.52 4.63
CA THR A 153 21.30 2.52 4.27
C THR A 153 19.91 3.14 4.15
N LYS A 154 19.06 2.54 3.31
CA LYS A 154 17.68 3.00 3.09
C LYS A 154 16.89 2.93 4.38
N SER A 155 17.06 1.85 5.14
CA SER A 155 16.40 1.64 6.43
C SER A 155 16.79 2.66 7.48
N ALA A 156 18.08 3.06 7.55
CA ALA A 156 18.53 4.10 8.46
C ALA A 156 17.87 5.46 8.14
N TYR A 157 17.74 5.82 6.86
CA TYR A 157 17.00 7.02 6.45
C TYR A 157 15.51 6.91 6.79
N MET A 158 14.87 5.79 6.46
CA MET A 158 13.43 5.60 6.68
C MET A 158 13.06 5.62 8.17
N LYS A 159 13.90 5.01 9.00
CA LYS A 159 13.83 5.13 10.46
C LYS A 159 13.89 6.59 10.90
N TYR A 160 14.91 7.33 10.46
CA TYR A 160 15.04 8.75 10.78
C TYR A 160 13.85 9.58 10.28
N ASN A 161 13.28 9.26 9.12
CA ASN A 161 12.10 9.92 8.57
C ASN A 161 10.92 9.76 9.52
N CYS A 162 10.67 8.54 10.03
CA CYS A 162 9.64 8.31 11.05
C CYS A 162 9.92 9.11 12.33
N GLU A 163 11.14 9.03 12.86
CA GLU A 163 11.50 9.76 14.08
C GLU A 163 11.29 11.27 13.92
N SER A 164 11.56 11.81 12.74
CA SER A 164 11.36 13.22 12.42
C SER A 164 9.88 13.62 12.42
N ARG A 165 9.00 12.76 11.91
CA ARG A 165 7.54 12.98 11.98
C ARG A 165 7.04 12.99 13.42
N ILE A 166 7.47 12.01 14.23
CA ILE A 166 7.10 11.93 15.65
C ILE A 166 7.66 13.13 16.45
N ARG A 167 8.90 13.54 16.18
CA ARG A 167 9.47 14.78 16.75
C ARG A 167 8.68 16.03 16.37
N GLY A 168 8.08 16.06 15.17
CA GLY A 168 7.14 17.11 14.78
C GLY A 168 5.95 17.21 15.74
N TYR A 169 5.42 16.08 16.20
CA TYR A 169 4.30 16.06 17.14
C TYR A 169 4.70 16.57 18.53
N VAL A 170 5.93 16.28 18.97
CA VAL A 170 6.49 16.85 20.21
C VAL A 170 6.52 18.38 20.13
N LYS A 171 7.01 18.94 19.02
CA LYS A 171 7.04 20.40 18.83
C LYS A 171 5.65 21.02 18.93
N GLU A 172 4.61 20.34 18.47
CA GLU A 172 3.24 20.82 18.60
C GLU A 172 2.74 20.80 20.05
N VAL A 173 3.09 19.77 20.83
CA VAL A 173 2.81 19.72 22.28
C VAL A 173 3.53 20.86 22.99
N ASP A 174 4.81 21.08 22.69
CA ASP A 174 5.59 22.15 23.31
C ASP A 174 5.04 23.53 22.96
N ASN A 175 4.62 23.75 21.71
CA ASN A 175 4.01 25.01 21.27
C ASN A 175 2.70 25.34 22.01
N ALA A 176 2.01 24.35 22.58
CA ALA A 176 0.80 24.58 23.36
C ALA A 176 1.08 25.43 24.61
N THR A 177 2.31 25.40 25.14
CA THR A 177 2.73 26.22 26.30
C THR A 177 2.54 27.72 26.09
N ASN A 178 2.55 28.19 24.85
CA ASN A 178 2.35 29.60 24.50
C ASN A 178 0.92 30.08 24.77
N SER A 179 -0.06 29.17 24.81
CA SER A 179 -1.46 29.49 25.10
C SER A 179 -1.79 29.49 26.60
N ILE A 180 -0.87 29.05 27.46
CA ILE A 180 -1.12 28.87 28.89
C ILE A 180 -0.80 30.16 29.66
N GLN A 181 -1.85 30.81 30.18
CA GLN A 181 -1.71 32.05 30.96
C GLN A 181 -1.32 31.80 32.42
N LYS A 182 -1.88 30.77 33.05
CA LYS A 182 -1.64 30.48 34.48
C LYS A 182 -0.27 29.83 34.68
N ALA A 183 0.63 30.50 35.40
CA ALA A 183 1.99 30.02 35.67
C ALA A 183 2.04 28.59 36.26
N LYS A 184 1.17 28.30 37.23
CA LYS A 184 1.07 26.97 37.85
C LYS A 184 0.69 25.87 36.87
N VAL A 185 -0.26 26.15 35.98
CA VAL A 185 -0.68 25.18 34.93
C VAL A 185 0.44 25.00 33.91
N LYS A 186 1.13 26.08 33.55
CA LYS A 186 2.28 26.03 32.63
C LYS A 186 3.40 25.16 33.19
N GLU A 187 3.70 25.28 34.48
CA GLU A 187 4.69 24.45 35.16
C GLU A 187 4.32 22.96 35.11
N GLU A 188 3.07 22.62 35.45
CA GLU A 188 2.59 21.23 35.39
C GLU A 188 2.56 20.68 33.95
N PHE A 189 2.17 21.49 32.97
CA PHE A 189 2.22 21.09 31.56
C PHE A 189 3.65 20.81 31.09
N LEU A 190 4.62 21.65 31.49
CA LEU A 190 6.04 21.41 31.16
C LEU A 190 6.57 20.12 31.80
N LYS A 191 6.16 19.80 33.03
CA LYS A 191 6.47 18.51 33.68
C LYS A 191 5.89 17.35 32.88
N ALA A 192 4.63 17.44 32.48
CA ALA A 192 3.96 16.43 31.65
C ALA A 192 4.67 16.25 30.29
N SER A 193 4.95 17.34 29.57
CA SER A 193 5.65 17.30 28.28
C SER A 193 7.03 16.64 28.42
N LYS A 194 7.81 17.02 29.44
CA LYS A 194 9.12 16.42 29.71
C LYS A 194 9.01 14.91 29.94
N CYS A 195 8.04 14.45 30.73
CA CYS A 195 7.81 13.02 30.93
C CYS A 195 7.45 12.29 29.63
N LEU A 196 6.58 12.86 28.80
CA LEU A 196 6.22 12.31 27.50
C LEU A 196 7.43 12.21 26.55
N VAL A 197 8.30 13.22 26.55
CA VAL A 197 9.54 13.22 25.76
C VAL A 197 10.51 12.15 26.25
N GLU A 198 10.66 11.94 27.56
CA GLU A 198 11.50 10.85 28.08
C GLU A 198 10.95 9.47 27.71
N MET A 199 9.62 9.28 27.72
CA MET A 199 8.98 8.07 27.21
C MET A 199 9.31 7.84 25.72
N LEU A 200 9.21 8.89 24.90
CA LEU A 200 9.56 8.84 23.48
C LEU A 200 11.03 8.51 23.24
N LYS A 201 11.95 9.08 24.02
CA LYS A 201 13.39 8.79 23.92
C LYS A 201 13.66 7.31 24.20
N ASN A 202 13.04 6.75 25.23
CA ASN A 202 13.14 5.32 25.56
C ASN A 202 12.63 4.43 24.42
N ASP A 203 11.60 4.88 23.71
CA ASP A 203 11.04 4.19 22.53
C ASP A 203 11.70 4.61 21.20
N LYS A 204 12.83 5.34 21.25
CA LYS A 204 13.58 5.81 20.07
C LYS A 204 12.69 6.54 19.05
N TYR A 205 11.80 7.40 19.56
CA TYR A 205 10.84 8.19 18.78
C TYR A 205 10.01 7.35 17.80
N ASN A 206 9.78 6.08 18.13
CA ASN A 206 9.08 5.10 17.30
C ASN A 206 9.62 4.98 15.87
N GLY A 207 10.91 5.28 15.63
CA GLY A 207 11.54 5.20 14.31
C GLY A 207 11.34 3.85 13.62
N LYS A 208 11.22 2.78 14.42
CA LYS A 208 10.93 1.41 13.99
C LYS A 208 9.70 1.24 13.10
N TYR A 209 8.74 2.18 13.15
CA TYR A 209 7.54 2.06 12.31
C TYR A 209 7.85 2.05 10.82
N PHE A 210 8.89 2.74 10.37
CA PHE A 210 9.26 2.79 8.96
C PHE A 210 10.50 1.97 8.61
N ASP A 211 11.06 1.22 9.55
CA ASP A 211 12.27 0.43 9.34
C ASP A 211 11.91 -1.03 9.02
N ARG A 212 12.12 -1.44 7.77
CA ARG A 212 11.84 -2.82 7.32
C ARG A 212 12.72 -3.88 8.00
N THR A 213 13.84 -3.51 8.60
CA THR A 213 14.73 -4.46 9.31
C THR A 213 14.27 -4.76 10.73
N GLU A 214 13.33 -3.98 11.26
CA GLU A 214 12.75 -4.22 12.59
C GLU A 214 11.76 -5.40 12.58
N LYS A 215 11.47 -5.92 13.78
CA LYS A 215 10.51 -7.01 13.96
C LYS A 215 9.14 -6.62 13.42
N GLU A 216 8.40 -7.60 12.88
CA GLU A 216 7.08 -7.38 12.27
C GLU A 216 6.09 -6.64 13.18
N SER A 217 6.05 -6.97 14.47
CA SER A 217 5.19 -6.27 15.45
C SER A 217 5.56 -4.80 15.67
N GLY A 218 6.81 -4.43 15.36
CA GLY A 218 7.36 -3.09 15.52
C GLY A 218 7.21 -2.18 14.30
N ARG A 219 7.14 -2.73 13.08
CA ARG A 219 7.11 -1.96 11.83
C ARG A 219 5.70 -1.83 11.23
N LEU A 220 5.54 -0.90 10.29
CA LEU A 220 4.31 -0.70 9.51
C LEU A 220 4.40 -1.27 8.09
N CYS A 221 5.59 -1.67 7.64
CA CYS A 221 5.82 -2.28 6.34
C CYS A 221 6.06 -3.79 6.42
N THR A 222 6.05 -4.45 5.26
CA THR A 222 6.57 -5.81 5.10
C THR A 222 8.11 -5.85 5.17
N LYS A 223 8.72 -7.03 5.06
CA LYS A 223 10.20 -7.16 5.07
C LYS A 223 10.85 -6.60 3.80
N GLU A 224 10.10 -6.58 2.72
CA GLU A 224 10.45 -6.00 1.43
C GLU A 224 10.27 -4.46 1.43
N GLY A 225 9.55 -3.90 2.42
CA GLY A 225 9.35 -2.46 2.57
C GLY A 225 7.99 -1.94 2.08
N TRP A 226 7.03 -2.82 1.77
CA TRP A 226 5.69 -2.41 1.35
C TRP A 226 4.87 -1.85 2.52
N PHE A 227 4.43 -0.60 2.40
CA PHE A 227 3.46 0.02 3.29
C PHE A 227 2.06 -0.05 2.68
N THR A 228 1.06 -0.31 3.51
CA THR A 228 -0.35 -0.33 3.10
C THR A 228 -1.11 0.75 3.85
N CYS A 229 -1.94 1.49 3.12
CA CYS A 229 -2.82 2.50 3.71
C CYS A 229 -3.82 1.84 4.66
N GLN A 230 -3.92 2.36 5.88
CA GLN A 230 -4.83 1.84 6.89
C GLN A 230 -6.25 2.39 6.74
N GLY A 231 -6.51 3.22 5.73
CA GLY A 231 -7.79 3.91 5.49
C GLY A 231 -7.99 5.11 6.41
N SER A 232 -9.00 5.93 6.12
CA SER A 232 -9.34 7.12 6.92
C SER A 232 -9.63 6.77 8.40
N PHE A 233 -9.68 7.77 9.29
CA PHE A 233 -9.80 7.56 10.74
C PHE A 233 -10.99 6.69 11.19
N GLU A 234 -12.09 6.70 10.41
CA GLU A 234 -13.34 5.96 10.65
C GLU A 234 -13.32 4.54 10.09
N GLN A 235 -12.48 4.30 9.07
CA GLN A 235 -12.48 3.03 8.35
C GLN A 235 -11.52 2.04 9.01
N LYS A 236 -11.82 0.75 8.91
CA LYS A 236 -10.90 -0.31 9.36
C LYS A 236 -9.76 -0.55 8.36
N LEU A 237 -10.05 -0.44 7.07
CA LEU A 237 -9.13 -0.71 5.97
C LEU A 237 -9.31 0.32 4.84
N CYS A 238 -8.26 0.53 4.04
CA CYS A 238 -8.35 1.36 2.84
C CYS A 238 -9.08 0.63 1.72
N GLN A 239 -10.22 1.17 1.29
CA GLN A 239 -11.03 0.59 0.20
C GLN A 239 -10.36 0.70 -1.18
N LEU A 240 -9.45 1.66 -1.35
CA LEU A 240 -8.70 1.87 -2.58
C LEU A 240 -7.39 1.06 -2.62
N LEU A 241 -7.11 0.26 -1.57
CA LEU A 241 -5.95 -0.61 -1.47
C LEU A 241 -4.61 0.10 -1.76
N HIS A 242 -4.51 1.40 -1.42
CA HIS A 242 -3.29 2.15 -1.65
C HIS A 242 -2.12 1.49 -0.93
N SER A 243 -1.04 1.24 -1.67
CA SER A 243 0.23 0.74 -1.17
C SER A 243 1.39 1.53 -1.77
N ILE A 244 2.56 1.43 -1.15
CA ILE A 244 3.79 2.04 -1.65
C ILE A 244 5.01 1.32 -1.07
N ASN A 245 6.06 1.17 -1.88
CA ASN A 245 7.38 0.76 -1.40
C ASN A 245 8.38 1.92 -1.54
N PRO A 246 8.60 2.74 -0.49
CA PRO A 246 9.55 3.84 -0.54
C PRO A 246 11.01 3.38 -0.63
N TYR A 247 11.29 2.09 -0.46
CA TYR A 247 12.62 1.52 -0.64
C TYR A 247 12.96 1.26 -2.12
N GLY A 248 11.95 1.19 -2.99
CA GLY A 248 12.11 0.76 -4.38
C GLY A 248 12.74 1.79 -5.31
N SER A 249 12.50 3.08 -5.07
CA SER A 249 13.02 4.16 -5.94
C SER A 249 13.06 5.51 -5.23
N ARG A 250 13.87 6.43 -5.80
CA ARG A 250 13.91 7.84 -5.37
C ARG A 250 12.53 8.49 -5.39
N GLU A 251 11.76 8.26 -6.45
CA GLU A 251 10.41 8.82 -6.60
C GLU A 251 9.46 8.28 -5.54
N SER A 252 9.40 6.96 -5.33
CA SER A 252 8.55 6.35 -4.30
C SER A 252 8.89 6.87 -2.90
N ARG A 253 10.18 7.06 -2.60
CA ARG A 253 10.63 7.69 -1.35
C ARG A 253 10.10 9.13 -1.20
N ILE A 254 10.13 9.92 -2.27
CA ILE A 254 9.61 11.30 -2.26
C ILE A 254 8.09 11.29 -2.11
N VAL A 255 7.37 10.46 -2.87
CA VAL A 255 5.90 10.34 -2.77
C VAL A 255 5.47 9.93 -1.37
N PHE A 256 6.25 9.09 -0.67
CA PHE A 256 5.98 8.71 0.72
C PHE A 256 5.98 9.88 1.71
N SER A 257 6.58 11.03 1.36
CA SER A 257 6.44 12.26 2.17
C SER A 257 5.02 12.80 2.21
N THR A 258 4.19 12.47 1.21
CA THR A 258 2.77 12.85 1.15
C THR A 258 1.87 11.96 2.01
N TRP A 259 2.34 10.77 2.37
CA TRP A 259 1.65 9.87 3.28
C TRP A 259 1.72 10.42 4.71
N ASN A 260 0.66 10.25 5.49
CA ASN A 260 0.54 10.85 6.82
C ASN A 260 0.42 9.76 7.90
N LEU A 261 1.00 10.02 9.07
CA LEU A 261 0.66 9.30 10.31
C LEU A 261 -0.44 10.11 10.99
N ASP A 262 -1.67 9.89 10.53
CA ASP A 262 -2.87 10.62 10.93
C ASP A 262 -3.37 10.17 12.31
N HIS A 263 -3.77 11.12 13.15
CA HIS A 263 -4.28 10.88 14.49
C HIS A 263 -5.78 10.65 14.42
N ARG A 264 -6.28 9.48 14.84
CA ARG A 264 -7.73 9.22 14.87
C ARG A 264 -8.44 10.19 15.81
N ILE A 265 -8.03 10.23 17.08
CA ILE A 265 -8.38 11.31 18.01
C ILE A 265 -7.38 12.44 17.75
N GLU A 266 -7.85 13.58 17.27
CA GLU A 266 -6.98 14.65 16.79
C GLU A 266 -6.08 15.23 17.90
N LYS A 267 -4.78 15.30 17.63
CA LYS A 267 -3.79 15.87 18.57
C LYS A 267 -4.09 17.31 18.97
N LYS A 268 -4.28 18.22 18.00
CA LYS A 268 -4.42 19.66 18.23
C LYS A 268 -5.82 20.06 18.68
N ARG A 269 -6.86 19.41 18.13
CA ARG A 269 -8.25 19.73 18.44
C ARG A 269 -8.75 19.06 19.72
N THR A 270 -8.19 17.90 20.08
CA THR A 270 -8.74 17.08 21.17
C THR A 270 -7.69 16.75 22.23
N ILE A 271 -6.60 16.06 21.87
CA ILE A 271 -5.70 15.46 22.89
C ILE A 271 -4.95 16.51 23.71
N ILE A 272 -4.33 17.50 23.04
CA ILE A 272 -3.59 18.57 23.71
C ILE A 272 -4.54 19.44 24.57
N PRO A 273 -5.70 19.91 24.06
CA PRO A 273 -6.69 20.59 24.89
C PRO A 273 -7.15 19.77 26.10
N ALA A 274 -7.42 18.46 25.93
CA ALA A 274 -7.85 17.59 27.03
C ALA A 274 -6.76 17.44 28.12
N LEU A 275 -5.48 17.37 27.72
CA LEU A 275 -4.36 17.38 28.68
C LEU A 275 -4.27 18.71 29.42
N LEU A 276 -4.41 19.83 28.71
CA LEU A 276 -4.38 21.17 29.29
C LEU A 276 -5.52 21.39 30.29
N GLU A 277 -6.74 20.97 29.93
CA GLU A 277 -7.91 21.07 30.78
C GLU A 277 -7.74 20.24 32.06
N ALA A 278 -7.27 19.00 31.94
CA ALA A 278 -7.00 18.16 33.10
C ALA A 278 -5.96 18.77 34.07
N LEU A 279 -4.97 19.50 33.54
CA LEU A 279 -3.95 20.18 34.33
C LEU A 279 -4.41 21.53 34.91
N GLN A 280 -5.61 22.02 34.58
CA GLN A 280 -6.21 23.17 35.28
C GLN A 280 -6.56 22.82 36.72
N THR A 281 -6.99 21.57 36.97
CA THR A 281 -7.53 21.13 38.26
C THR A 281 -6.66 20.06 38.95
N HIS A 282 -5.82 19.34 38.20
CA HIS A 282 -4.99 18.24 38.73
C HIS A 282 -3.49 18.49 38.54
N LYS A 283 -2.67 17.80 39.34
CA LYS A 283 -1.21 17.79 39.15
C LYS A 283 -0.83 16.72 38.13
N THR A 284 0.34 16.88 37.51
CA THR A 284 0.93 15.89 36.58
C THR A 284 0.96 14.47 37.16
N ALA A 285 1.17 14.35 38.48
CA ALA A 285 1.23 13.07 39.18
C ALA A 285 -0.11 12.31 39.19
N ASP A 286 -1.23 13.01 39.02
CA ASP A 286 -2.59 12.44 39.00
C ASP A 286 -3.01 12.03 37.57
N ILE A 287 -2.31 12.56 36.56
CA ILE A 287 -2.58 12.31 35.14
C ILE A 287 -1.97 10.96 34.70
N ASN A 288 -2.75 10.19 33.95
CA ASN A 288 -2.27 9.00 33.26
C ASN A 288 -1.53 9.39 31.98
N LEU A 289 -0.26 9.79 32.12
CA LEU A 289 0.57 10.16 30.97
C LEU A 289 0.77 9.02 29.95
N ASN A 290 0.62 7.76 30.36
CA ASN A 290 0.67 6.63 29.42
C ASN A 290 -0.48 6.67 28.41
N TYR A 291 -1.68 7.09 28.84
CA TYR A 291 -2.79 7.28 27.93
C TYR A 291 -2.48 8.38 26.90
N PHE A 292 -2.04 9.56 27.34
CA PHE A 292 -1.68 10.65 26.43
C PHE A 292 -0.51 10.29 25.52
N TYR A 293 0.48 9.56 26.01
CA TYR A 293 1.57 9.02 25.21
C TYR A 293 1.06 8.12 24.07
N GLN A 294 0.18 7.18 24.39
CA GLN A 294 -0.44 6.28 23.40
C GLN A 294 -1.20 7.08 22.34
N MET A 295 -1.99 8.07 22.77
CA MET A 295 -2.80 8.90 21.87
C MET A 295 -1.97 9.83 20.99
N LEU A 296 -0.84 10.36 21.48
CA LEU A 296 -0.02 11.32 20.74
C LEU A 296 1.00 10.67 19.82
N PHE A 297 1.58 9.53 20.20
CA PHE A 297 2.82 9.07 19.58
C PHE A 297 2.84 7.62 19.09
N THR A 298 1.75 6.87 19.29
CA THR A 298 1.72 5.43 19.00
C THR A 298 0.63 5.05 18.02
N ARG A 299 0.77 3.84 17.45
CA ARG A 299 -0.21 3.21 16.55
C ARG A 299 -1.58 2.93 17.19
N GLU A 300 -1.72 3.08 18.51
CA GLU A 300 -3.04 3.03 19.16
C GLU A 300 -3.97 4.12 18.61
N ASN A 301 -3.41 5.26 18.21
CA ASN A 301 -4.16 6.38 17.65
C ASN A 301 -3.61 6.87 16.31
N LEU A 302 -2.39 6.49 15.92
CA LEU A 302 -1.80 6.83 14.62
C LEU A 302 -2.18 5.81 13.55
N LYS A 303 -2.66 6.30 12.40
CA LYS A 303 -2.88 5.53 11.18
C LYS A 303 -2.00 6.06 10.06
N LEU A 304 -1.26 5.17 9.40
CA LEU A 304 -0.56 5.49 8.17
C LEU A 304 -1.55 5.53 7.01
N VAL A 305 -1.72 6.70 6.39
CA VAL A 305 -2.70 6.94 5.35
C VAL A 305 -2.09 7.61 4.12
N HIS A 306 -2.50 7.16 2.94
CA HIS A 306 -2.27 7.87 1.69
C HIS A 306 -2.95 9.25 1.76
N ILE A 307 -2.41 10.26 1.08
CA ILE A 307 -2.91 11.65 1.15
C ILE A 307 -4.39 11.77 0.78
N VAL A 308 -4.89 10.95 -0.14
CA VAL A 308 -6.31 10.92 -0.54
C VAL A 308 -7.21 10.32 0.54
N CYS A 309 -6.67 9.46 1.41
CA CYS A 309 -7.40 8.89 2.55
C CYS A 309 -7.30 9.73 3.82
N HIS A 310 -6.48 10.79 3.82
CA HIS A 310 -6.32 11.70 4.94
C HIS A 310 -7.45 12.75 4.92
N LYS A 311 -8.51 12.49 5.70
CA LYS A 311 -9.62 13.43 5.86
C LYS A 311 -9.16 14.59 6.76
N LYS A 312 -8.94 15.78 6.18
CA LYS A 312 -8.50 16.98 6.94
C LYS A 312 -9.62 17.67 7.75
N GLY A 313 -10.84 17.15 7.69
CA GLY A 313 -11.99 17.63 8.48
C GLY A 313 -11.79 17.38 9.98
N ALA A 314 -12.74 17.82 10.80
CA ALA A 314 -12.76 17.42 12.21
C ALA A 314 -13.05 15.92 12.33
N HIS A 315 -12.33 15.26 13.23
CA HIS A 315 -12.66 13.91 13.65
C HIS A 315 -13.52 14.05 14.91
N ASP A 316 -14.78 13.62 14.84
CA ASP A 316 -15.73 13.69 15.96
C ASP A 316 -15.42 12.60 17.02
N LEU A 317 -14.15 12.51 17.43
CA LEU A 317 -13.62 11.56 18.40
C LEU A 317 -13.02 12.32 19.59
N THR A 318 -13.39 11.91 20.80
CA THR A 318 -12.96 12.52 22.05
C THR A 318 -11.99 11.62 22.82
N CYS A 319 -11.24 12.20 23.75
CA CYS A 319 -10.48 11.42 24.71
C CYS A 319 -11.40 10.61 25.65
N ASP A 320 -10.91 9.47 26.11
CA ASP A 320 -11.59 8.62 27.10
C ASP A 320 -11.30 9.17 28.50
N THR A 321 -12.29 9.89 29.05
CA THR A 321 -12.19 10.57 30.35
C THR A 321 -11.85 9.61 31.49
N ASN A 322 -12.26 8.35 31.41
CA ASN A 322 -11.97 7.34 32.44
C ASN A 322 -10.50 6.89 32.43
N LYS A 323 -9.80 7.08 31.31
CA LYS A 323 -8.38 6.70 31.16
C LYS A 323 -7.42 7.87 31.34
N MET A 324 -7.90 9.10 31.37
CA MET A 324 -7.06 10.31 31.50
C MET A 324 -6.39 10.43 32.88
N PHE A 325 -7.00 9.88 33.93
CA PHE A 325 -6.50 9.98 35.29
C PHE A 325 -5.97 8.64 35.82
N ARG A 326 -5.03 8.68 36.76
CA ARG A 326 -4.51 7.47 37.41
C ARG A 326 -5.55 6.94 38.39
N THR A 327 -6.00 5.71 38.17
CA THR A 327 -6.78 4.98 39.17
C THR A 327 -5.85 4.28 40.17
N SER A 328 -6.35 4.00 41.38
CA SER A 328 -5.63 3.27 42.44
C SER A 328 -5.16 1.86 42.00
N LYS A 329 -5.78 1.26 40.97
CA LYS A 329 -5.31 0.02 40.32
C LYS A 329 -4.08 0.24 39.42
N ASN A 330 -4.01 1.35 38.67
CA ASN A 330 -2.88 1.66 37.79
C ASN A 330 -1.60 2.05 38.56
N ALA A 331 -1.75 2.63 39.75
CA ALA A 331 -0.63 2.94 40.65
C ALA A 331 0.11 1.68 41.17
N ARG A 332 -0.58 0.53 41.28
CA ARG A 332 0.02 -0.75 41.68
C ARG A 332 0.85 -1.36 40.54
N LYS A 333 0.32 -1.36 39.31
CA LYS A 333 1.01 -1.89 38.12
C LYS A 333 2.29 -1.09 37.79
N ALA A 334 2.23 0.25 37.88
CA ALA A 334 3.40 1.10 37.70
C ALA A 334 4.51 0.85 38.75
N LYS A 335 4.15 0.54 40.01
CA LYS A 335 5.10 0.16 41.07
C LYS A 335 5.71 -1.23 40.88
N GLU A 336 4.97 -2.17 40.28
CA GLU A 336 5.49 -3.50 39.92
C GLU A 336 6.47 -3.43 38.75
N ASP A 337 6.18 -2.63 37.72
CA ASP A 337 7.09 -2.43 36.57
C ASP A 337 8.40 -1.72 36.97
N THR A 338 8.38 -0.85 37.98
CA THR A 338 9.61 -0.25 38.54
C THR A 338 10.40 -1.23 39.41
N LYS A 339 9.74 -2.17 40.09
CA LYS A 339 10.43 -3.22 40.89
C LYS A 339 11.01 -4.33 40.01
N GLY A 340 10.36 -4.67 38.89
CA GLY A 340 10.87 -5.66 37.93
C GLY A 340 12.19 -5.23 37.30
N LYS A 341 12.35 -3.93 36.98
CA LYS A 341 13.60 -3.39 36.42
C LYS A 341 14.77 -3.32 37.41
N LYS A 342 14.54 -3.36 38.72
CA LYS A 342 15.61 -3.40 39.74
C LYS A 342 16.10 -4.81 40.10
N LYS A 343 15.38 -5.87 39.69
CA LYS A 343 15.72 -7.27 40.01
C LYS A 343 16.55 -7.98 38.93
N HIS A 344 17.06 -7.26 37.93
CA HIS A 344 17.97 -7.81 36.91
C HIS A 344 19.38 -7.20 36.93
N CYS A 345 19.72 -6.47 38.00
CA CYS A 345 21.09 -6.13 38.34
C CYS A 345 21.37 -6.60 39.77
N THR A 346 21.66 -7.88 39.91
CA THR A 346 22.54 -8.44 40.94
C THR A 346 23.28 -9.59 40.31
#